data_AF-P39613-F1
#
_entry.id   AF-P39613-F1
#
_cell.length_a   1.000
_cell.length_b   1.000
_cell.length_c   1.000
_cell.angle_alpha   90.00
_cell.angle_beta   90.00
_cell.angle_gamma   90.00
#
_symmetry.space_group_name_H-M   'P 1'
#
loop_
_entity.id
_entity.type
_entity.pdbx_description
1 polymer ?
#
loop_
_entity_poly.entity_id
_entity_poly.type
_entity_poly.pdbx_seq_one_letter_code
_entity_poly.pdbx_strand_id
1 'polypeptide(L)'
;MRISSCLYGFVAHGAVFLFTGGCMLLAMAASLPFVFLLDRLPDVVFTAGAILTLLCSYAYVWFWAVRFAYNQKMRLFEVQLGSFVLLALMISLFLLDGSSMKDIMMNWDDAGCAFVPPAFTFLCLSYALVLLPVYQSKLWRLILPNGVRMKDIFHVFGDLMLIMVLLIGATLLFLSL
;
A
#
# COMPACT_ATOMS: atom_id res chain seq x y z
N MET A 1 -16.59 -12.20 18.17
CA MET A 1 -15.36 -11.85 17.42
C MET A 1 -14.17 -12.38 18.20
N ARG A 2 -13.16 -13.00 17.56
CA ARG A 2 -11.89 -13.28 18.24
C ARG A 2 -11.04 -12.01 18.18
N ILE A 3 -11.01 -11.26 19.28
CA ILE A 3 -10.24 -10.00 19.40
C ILE A 3 -8.78 -10.21 18.95
N SER A 4 -8.22 -11.41 19.17
CA SER A 4 -6.87 -11.77 18.71
C SER A 4 -6.66 -11.68 17.20
N SER A 5 -7.65 -12.03 16.37
CA SER A 5 -7.52 -11.94 14.90
C SER A 5 -7.58 -10.48 14.42
N CYS A 6 -8.41 -9.66 15.08
CA CYS A 6 -8.46 -8.22 14.82
C CYS A 6 -7.17 -7.52 15.25
N LEU A 7 -6.69 -7.80 16.47
CA LEU A 7 -5.42 -7.29 16.97
C LEU A 7 -4.26 -7.72 16.07
N TYR A 8 -4.26 -8.97 15.60
CA TYR A 8 -3.28 -9.44 14.62
C TYR A 8 -3.33 -8.61 13.34
N GLY A 9 -4.51 -8.37 12.78
CA GLY A 9 -4.67 -7.54 11.58
C GLY A 9 -4.13 -6.11 11.74
N PHE A 10 -4.32 -5.52 12.92
CA PHE A 10 -3.79 -4.20 13.27
C PHE A 10 -2.26 -4.22 13.37
N VAL A 11 -1.70 -5.14 14.15
CA VAL A 11 -0.24 -5.26 14.36
C VAL A 11 0.47 -5.64 13.07
N ALA A 12 -0.10 -6.57 12.29
CA ALA A 12 0.45 -6.99 11.00
C ALA A 12 0.49 -5.82 10.01
N HIS A 13 -0.54 -4.97 9.97
CA HIS A 13 -0.51 -3.78 9.12
C HIS A 13 0.60 -2.82 9.58
N GLY A 14 0.70 -2.54 10.88
CA GLY A 14 1.78 -1.68 11.40
C GLY A 14 3.17 -2.22 11.02
N ALA A 15 3.39 -3.53 11.16
CA ALA A 15 4.64 -4.17 10.76
C ALA A 15 4.90 -4.10 9.25
N VAL A 16 3.90 -4.37 8.42
CA VAL A 16 4.00 -4.27 6.95
C VAL A 16 4.34 -2.83 6.55
N PHE A 17 3.66 -1.85 7.12
CA PHE A 17 3.89 -0.44 6.81
C PHE A 17 5.32 -0.01 7.15
N LEU A 18 5.81 -0.35 8.35
CA LEU A 18 7.19 -0.04 8.76
C LEU A 18 8.22 -0.75 7.88
N PHE A 19 7.98 -2.02 7.53
CA PHE A 19 8.88 -2.76 6.65
C PHE A 19 8.92 -2.14 5.25
N THR A 20 7.78 -1.82 4.66
CA THR A 20 7.70 -1.18 3.35
C THR A 20 8.36 0.19 3.34
N GLY A 21 8.15 1.01 4.38
CA GLY A 21 8.87 2.28 4.54
C GLY A 21 10.39 2.08 4.65
N GLY A 22 10.83 1.07 5.40
CA GLY A 22 12.24 0.67 5.47
C GLY A 22 12.81 0.24 4.12
N CYS A 23 12.07 -0.56 3.35
CA CYS A 23 12.46 -0.95 1.98
C CYS A 23 12.58 0.26 1.05
N MET A 24 11.69 1.24 1.18
CA MET A 24 11.75 2.48 0.40
C MET A 24 13.03 3.25 0.72
N LEU A 25 13.34 3.47 2.00
CA LEU A 25 14.58 4.13 2.42
C LEU A 25 15.83 3.39 1.93
N LEU A 26 15.84 2.05 2.01
CA LEU A 26 16.94 1.24 1.50
C LEU A 26 17.07 1.32 -0.02
N ALA A 27 15.96 1.26 -0.77
CA ALA A 27 15.97 1.38 -2.23
C ALA A 27 16.56 2.74 -2.64
N MET A 28 16.17 3.81 -1.94
CA MET A 28 16.68 5.15 -2.20
C MET A 28 18.15 5.30 -1.81
N ALA A 29 18.58 4.77 -0.66
CA ALA A 29 20.00 4.74 -0.31
C ALA A 29 20.84 3.97 -1.35
N ALA A 30 20.36 2.82 -1.79
CA ALA A 30 21.01 1.99 -2.80
C ALA A 30 21.05 2.65 -4.19
N SER A 31 20.13 3.59 -4.45
CA SER A 31 20.06 4.31 -5.72
C SER A 31 20.94 5.56 -5.78
N LEU A 32 21.43 6.08 -4.65
CA LEU A 32 22.34 7.25 -4.62
C LEU A 32 23.55 7.09 -5.54
N PRO A 33 24.29 5.95 -5.53
CA PRO A 33 25.43 5.77 -6.43
C PRO A 33 25.02 5.78 -7.91
N PHE A 34 23.83 5.27 -8.24
CA PHE A 34 23.33 5.27 -9.61
C PHE A 34 22.97 6.67 -10.08
N VAL A 35 22.38 7.51 -9.22
CA VAL A 35 22.11 8.91 -9.53
C VAL A 35 23.42 9.64 -9.82
N PHE A 36 24.44 9.47 -8.96
CA PHE A 36 25.77 10.05 -9.19
C PHE A 36 26.47 9.54 -10.46
N LEU A 37 26.31 8.26 -10.80
CA LEU A 37 26.93 7.67 -11.99
C LEU A 37 26.20 8.04 -13.28
N LEU A 38 24.87 8.18 -13.21
CA LEU A 38 24.05 8.28 -14.41
C LEU A 38 23.60 9.70 -14.72
N ASP A 39 23.63 10.65 -13.76
CA ASP A 39 23.40 12.13 -13.84
C ASP A 39 22.18 12.60 -14.69
N ARG A 40 21.49 11.68 -15.36
CA ARG A 40 20.56 11.85 -16.49
C ARG A 40 19.46 10.80 -16.50
N LEU A 41 19.46 9.81 -15.60
CA LEU A 41 18.28 8.97 -15.47
C LEU A 41 17.14 9.91 -15.03
N PRO A 42 16.08 10.08 -15.84
CA PRO A 42 15.03 11.03 -15.52
C PRO A 42 14.40 10.64 -14.19
N ASP A 43 14.08 11.62 -13.35
CA ASP A 43 13.42 11.45 -12.04
C ASP A 43 12.22 10.50 -12.08
N VAL A 44 11.59 10.40 -13.25
CA VAL A 44 10.51 9.46 -13.57
C VAL A 44 10.91 7.99 -13.39
N VAL A 45 12.07 7.56 -13.90
CA VAL A 45 12.50 6.14 -13.80
C VAL A 45 12.79 5.79 -12.35
N PHE A 46 13.43 6.71 -11.63
CA PHE A 46 13.71 6.55 -10.21
C PHE A 46 12.42 6.44 -9.40
N THR A 47 11.50 7.39 -9.61
CA THR A 47 10.21 7.44 -8.93
C THR A 47 9.38 6.19 -9.25
N ALA A 48 9.32 5.79 -10.52
CA ALA A 48 8.61 4.57 -10.94
C ALA A 48 9.23 3.31 -10.30
N GLY A 49 10.56 3.22 -10.25
CA GLY A 49 11.27 2.12 -9.59
C GLY A 49 11.01 2.07 -8.08
N ALA A 50 10.99 3.22 -7.42
CA ALA A 50 10.67 3.34 -6.00
C ALA A 50 9.21 2.90 -5.74
N ILE A 51 8.24 3.40 -6.51
CA ILE A 51 6.82 3.03 -6.41
C ILE A 51 6.64 1.52 -6.63
N LEU A 52 7.28 0.96 -7.66
CA LEU A 52 7.21 -0.47 -7.95
C LEU A 52 7.78 -1.30 -6.79
N THR A 53 8.92 -0.88 -6.23
CA THR A 53 9.54 -1.53 -5.07
C THR A 53 8.63 -1.46 -3.84
N LEU A 54 7.97 -0.33 -3.64
CA LEU A 54 7.01 -0.10 -2.55
C LEU A 54 5.80 -1.04 -2.69
N LEU A 55 5.19 -1.12 -3.88
CA LEU A 55 4.08 -2.02 -4.17
C LEU A 55 4.47 -3.49 -4.00
N CYS A 56 5.61 -3.89 -4.55
CA CYS A 56 6.11 -5.27 -4.47
C CYS A 56 6.43 -5.68 -3.03
N SER A 57 7.16 -4.84 -2.28
CA SER A 57 7.48 -5.12 -0.88
C SER A 57 6.21 -5.20 -0.02
N TYR A 58 5.29 -4.24 -0.18
CA TYR A 58 4.02 -4.23 0.53
C TYR A 58 3.18 -5.49 0.22
N ALA A 59 3.02 -5.85 -1.06
CA ALA A 59 2.29 -7.04 -1.47
C ALA A 59 2.94 -8.34 -0.96
N TYR A 60 4.28 -8.40 -0.97
CA TYR A 60 5.05 -9.56 -0.52
C TYR A 60 4.92 -9.80 0.99
N VAL A 61 5.08 -8.77 1.82
CA VAL A 61 4.93 -8.94 3.27
C VAL A 61 3.48 -9.26 3.63
N TRP A 62 2.51 -8.65 2.95
CA TRP A 62 1.10 -9.02 3.12
C TRP A 62 0.83 -10.47 2.76
N PHE A 63 1.45 -11.01 1.71
CA PHE A 63 1.34 -12.43 1.39
C PHE A 63 1.73 -13.31 2.58
N TRP A 64 2.87 -13.02 3.22
CA TRP A 64 3.32 -13.75 4.41
C TRP A 64 2.40 -13.57 5.61
N ALA A 65 1.93 -12.34 5.87
CA ALA A 65 1.00 -12.07 6.96
C ALA A 65 -0.34 -12.82 6.77
N VAL A 66 -0.91 -12.77 5.58
CA VAL A 66 -2.17 -13.49 5.26
C VAL A 66 -1.96 -15.00 5.32
N ARG A 67 -0.83 -15.51 4.82
CA ARG A 67 -0.48 -16.93 4.92
C ARG A 67 -0.36 -17.38 6.38
N PHE A 68 0.27 -16.58 7.23
CA PHE A 68 0.37 -16.88 8.65
C PHE A 68 -1.01 -16.90 9.31
N ALA A 69 -1.84 -15.88 9.08
CA ALA A 69 -3.22 -15.84 9.58
C ALA A 69 -4.05 -17.04 9.14
N TYR A 70 -3.91 -17.46 7.88
CA TYR A 70 -4.57 -18.63 7.32
C TYR A 70 -4.16 -19.91 8.04
N ASN A 71 -2.85 -20.12 8.21
CA ASN A 71 -2.31 -21.29 8.91
C ASN A 71 -2.74 -21.34 10.39
N GLN A 72 -2.89 -20.18 11.04
CA GLN A 72 -3.38 -20.05 12.41
C GLN A 72 -4.91 -20.13 12.53
N LYS A 73 -5.62 -20.47 11.44
CA LYS A 73 -7.10 -20.57 11.38
C LYS A 73 -7.79 -19.31 11.91
N MET A 74 -7.20 -18.14 11.65
CA MET A 74 -7.81 -16.85 11.96
C MET A 74 -8.97 -16.58 11.00
N ARG A 75 -9.85 -15.64 11.37
CA ARG A 75 -10.95 -15.22 10.49
C ARG A 75 -10.47 -14.06 9.62
N LEU A 76 -10.46 -14.24 8.30
CA LEU A 76 -10.06 -13.20 7.33
C LEU A 76 -10.74 -11.86 7.60
N PHE A 77 -12.06 -11.86 7.83
CA PHE A 77 -12.82 -10.65 8.10
C PHE A 77 -12.29 -9.88 9.33
N GLU A 78 -11.90 -10.59 10.39
CA GLU A 78 -11.36 -9.95 11.60
C GLU A 78 -9.95 -9.38 11.34
N VAL A 79 -9.11 -10.10 10.57
CA VAL A 79 -7.80 -9.60 10.14
C VAL A 79 -7.95 -8.33 9.28
N GLN A 80 -8.85 -8.36 8.28
CA GLN A 80 -9.19 -7.23 7.43
C GLN A 80 -9.66 -6.03 8.26
N LEU A 81 -10.57 -6.25 9.21
CA LEU A 81 -11.08 -5.20 10.09
C LEU A 81 -9.95 -4.53 10.89
N GLY A 82 -9.05 -5.31 11.47
CA GLY A 82 -7.90 -4.78 12.21
C GLY A 82 -6.98 -3.93 11.33
N SER A 83 -6.70 -4.40 10.12
CA SER A 83 -5.91 -3.67 9.13
C SER A 83 -6.59 -2.38 8.67
N PHE A 84 -7.92 -2.40 8.53
CA PHE A 84 -8.73 -1.26 8.15
C PHE A 84 -8.77 -0.18 9.24
N VAL A 85 -8.85 -0.57 10.51
CA VAL A 85 -8.79 0.35 11.65
C VAL A 85 -7.49 1.14 11.62
N LEU A 86 -6.35 0.49 11.37
CA LEU A 86 -5.07 1.21 11.29
C LEU A 86 -5.05 2.20 10.11
N LEU A 87 -5.53 1.81 8.92
CA LEU A 87 -5.62 2.72 7.77
C LEU A 87 -6.52 3.93 8.08
N ALA A 88 -7.67 3.69 8.68
CA ALA A 88 -8.60 4.76 9.03
C ALA A 88 -7.98 5.74 10.02
N LEU A 89 -7.23 5.25 11.02
CA LEU A 89 -6.49 6.10 11.94
C LEU A 89 -5.43 6.93 11.21
N MET A 90 -4.64 6.31 10.33
CA MET A 90 -3.60 7.01 9.57
C MET A 90 -4.18 8.09 8.65
N ILE A 91 -5.28 7.80 7.96
CA ILE A 91 -5.99 8.79 7.13
C ILE A 91 -6.58 9.91 7.98
N SER A 92 -7.12 9.57 9.16
CA SER A 92 -7.66 10.57 10.09
C SER A 92 -6.60 11.58 10.53
N LEU A 93 -5.34 11.14 10.70
CA LEU A 93 -4.23 12.06 11.03
C LEU A 93 -4.01 13.14 9.98
N PHE A 94 -4.20 12.84 8.69
CA PHE A 94 -4.13 13.86 7.62
C PHE A 94 -5.28 14.86 7.69
N LEU A 95 -6.43 14.46 8.22
CA LEU A 95 -7.63 15.29 8.30
C LEU A 95 -7.72 16.10 9.61
N LEU A 96 -6.85 15.83 10.59
CA LEU A 96 -6.87 16.51 11.89
C LEU A 96 -6.58 18.01 11.78
N ASP A 97 -5.75 18.42 10.82
CA ASP A 97 -5.40 19.83 10.61
C ASP A 97 -6.53 20.65 9.98
N GLY A 98 -7.67 20.02 9.67
CA GLY A 98 -8.83 20.67 9.05
C GLY A 98 -8.64 21.03 7.57
N SER A 99 -7.53 20.63 6.97
CA SER A 99 -7.30 20.72 5.54
C SER A 99 -8.35 19.93 4.77
N SER A 100 -8.85 20.48 3.67
CA SER A 100 -9.80 19.75 2.84
C SER A 100 -9.08 18.60 2.13
N MET A 101 -9.82 17.54 1.78
CA MET A 101 -9.25 16.42 1.02
C MET A 101 -8.62 16.89 -0.30
N LYS A 102 -9.21 17.91 -0.94
CA LYS A 102 -8.70 18.49 -2.17
C LYS A 102 -7.36 19.19 -1.96
N ASP A 103 -7.23 19.97 -0.87
CA ASP A 103 -5.97 20.64 -0.53
C ASP A 103 -4.86 19.62 -0.25
N ILE A 104 -5.17 18.55 0.49
CA ILE A 104 -4.21 17.48 0.77
C ILE A 104 -3.76 16.79 -0.53
N MET A 105 -4.70 16.48 -1.44
CA MET A 105 -4.39 15.84 -2.72
C MET A 105 -3.65 16.75 -3.71
N MET A 106 -3.72 18.07 -3.55
CA MET A 106 -2.98 19.05 -4.34
C MET A 106 -1.61 19.38 -3.76
N ASN A 107 -1.34 19.01 -2.50
CA ASN A 107 -0.06 19.27 -1.83
C ASN A 107 1.02 18.25 -2.24
N TRP A 108 1.57 18.46 -3.44
CA TRP A 108 2.72 17.73 -3.99
C TRP A 108 4.06 18.42 -3.73
N ASP A 109 4.08 19.50 -2.94
CA ASP A 109 5.30 20.23 -2.62
C ASP A 109 6.16 19.42 -1.64
N ASP A 110 7.34 19.00 -2.12
CA ASP A 110 8.37 18.31 -1.34
C ASP A 110 9.25 19.29 -0.53
N ALA A 111 8.85 20.57 -0.41
CA ALA A 111 9.68 21.61 0.20
C ALA A 111 9.89 21.43 1.72
N GLY A 112 9.08 20.58 2.38
CA GLY A 112 9.32 20.18 3.77
C GLY A 112 10.34 19.05 3.87
N CYS A 113 10.95 18.83 5.04
CA CYS A 113 11.80 17.65 5.31
C CYS A 113 11.09 16.29 5.13
N ALA A 114 9.83 16.27 4.70
CA ALA A 114 9.07 15.09 4.37
C ALA A 114 9.53 14.55 3.02
N PHE A 115 10.21 13.40 3.07
CA PHE A 115 10.80 12.71 1.93
C PHE A 115 9.80 12.22 0.86
N VAL A 116 8.50 12.30 1.16
CA VAL A 116 7.41 11.87 0.30
C VAL A 116 6.30 12.91 0.39
N PRO A 117 5.75 13.40 -0.74
CA PRO A 117 4.74 14.44 -0.70
C PRO A 117 3.50 13.97 0.10
N PRO A 118 2.87 14.85 0.90
CA PRO A 118 1.66 14.52 1.65
C PRO A 118 0.55 13.95 0.78
N ALA A 119 0.33 14.51 -0.41
CA ALA A 119 -0.64 14.03 -1.39
C ALA A 119 -0.41 12.57 -1.77
N PHE A 120 0.84 12.18 -2.07
CA PHE A 120 1.18 10.82 -2.44
C PHE A 120 0.89 9.85 -1.30
N THR A 121 1.31 10.18 -0.07
CA THR A 121 1.08 9.32 1.10
C THR A 121 -0.42 9.16 1.36
N PHE A 122 -1.18 10.25 1.31
CA PHE A 122 -2.63 10.23 1.50
C PHE A 122 -3.35 9.37 0.44
N LEU A 123 -2.97 9.50 -0.84
CA LEU A 123 -3.52 8.70 -1.93
C LEU A 123 -3.17 7.21 -1.77
N CYS A 124 -1.93 6.88 -1.40
CA CYS A 124 -1.53 5.50 -1.14
C CYS A 124 -2.37 4.86 -0.04
N LEU A 125 -2.57 5.56 1.08
CA LEU A 125 -3.40 5.06 2.19
C LEU A 125 -4.86 4.91 1.78
N SER A 126 -5.39 5.90 1.04
CA SER A 126 -6.77 5.88 0.55
C SER A 126 -7.02 4.74 -0.43
N TYR A 127 -6.09 4.50 -1.35
CA TYR A 127 -6.19 3.37 -2.29
C TYR A 127 -6.01 2.03 -1.58
N ALA A 128 -5.17 1.98 -0.55
CA ALA A 128 -5.00 0.77 0.26
C ALA A 128 -6.30 0.36 0.96
N LEU A 129 -7.20 1.30 1.33
CA LEU A 129 -8.52 0.96 1.90
C LEU A 129 -9.34 0.04 0.97
N VAL A 130 -9.16 0.17 -0.34
CA VAL A 130 -9.91 -0.60 -1.35
C VAL A 130 -9.09 -1.80 -1.83
N LEU A 131 -7.83 -1.59 -2.16
CA LEU A 131 -6.97 -2.61 -2.75
C LEU A 131 -6.59 -3.71 -1.75
N LEU A 132 -6.32 -3.35 -0.49
CA LEU A 132 -5.84 -4.30 0.50
C LEU A 132 -6.87 -5.40 0.82
N PRO A 133 -8.15 -5.09 1.13
CA PRO A 133 -9.14 -6.14 1.39
C PRO A 133 -9.34 -7.06 0.18
N VAL A 134 -9.31 -6.50 -1.04
CA VAL A 134 -9.43 -7.28 -2.27
C VAL A 134 -8.24 -8.22 -2.42
N TYR A 135 -7.02 -7.71 -2.24
CA TYR A 135 -5.80 -8.52 -2.30
C TYR A 135 -5.83 -9.64 -1.26
N GLN A 136 -6.10 -9.31 0.01
CA GLN A 136 -6.18 -10.30 1.09
C GLN A 136 -7.25 -11.36 0.82
N SER A 137 -8.41 -10.98 0.29
CA SER A 137 -9.49 -11.90 -0.09
C SER A 137 -9.09 -12.84 -1.22
N LYS A 138 -8.42 -12.31 -2.24
CA LYS A 138 -7.92 -13.11 -3.38
C LYS A 138 -6.82 -14.07 -2.95
N LEU A 139 -5.87 -13.63 -2.12
CA LEU A 139 -4.87 -14.51 -1.52
C LEU A 139 -5.54 -15.65 -0.75
N TRP A 140 -6.49 -15.32 0.13
CA TRP A 140 -7.16 -16.28 1.00
C TRP A 140 -7.98 -17.32 0.25
N ARG A 141 -8.68 -16.92 -0.81
CA ARG A 141 -9.62 -17.79 -1.54
C ARG A 141 -9.00 -18.51 -2.74
N LEU A 142 -8.04 -17.89 -3.42
CA LEU A 142 -7.48 -18.44 -4.66
C LEU A 142 -6.11 -19.06 -4.43
N ILE A 143 -5.17 -18.33 -3.82
CA ILE A 143 -3.76 -18.73 -3.77
C ILE A 143 -3.47 -19.69 -2.61
N LEU A 144 -3.93 -19.37 -1.40
CA LEU A 144 -3.60 -20.19 -0.23
C LEU A 144 -4.17 -21.62 -0.28
N PRO A 145 -5.42 -21.87 -0.74
CA PRO A 145 -5.96 -23.22 -0.85
C PRO A 145 -5.36 -24.05 -2.00
N ASN A 146 -5.02 -23.40 -3.12
CA ASN A 146 -4.57 -24.10 -4.33
C ASN A 146 -3.04 -24.13 -4.51
N GLY A 147 -2.30 -23.49 -3.60
CA GLY A 147 -0.89 -23.21 -3.77
C GLY A 147 -0.62 -22.05 -4.73
N VAL A 148 0.64 -21.64 -4.81
CA VAL A 148 1.06 -20.51 -5.64
C VAL A 148 1.17 -20.94 -7.10
N ARG A 149 0.07 -20.80 -7.84
CA ARG A 149 0.02 -21.06 -9.29
C ARG A 149 0.14 -19.74 -10.05
N MET A 150 0.92 -19.73 -11.13
CA MET A 150 1.12 -18.54 -11.97
C MET A 150 -0.20 -17.94 -12.48
N LYS A 151 -1.15 -18.79 -12.89
CA LYS A 151 -2.48 -18.36 -13.33
C LYS A 151 -3.22 -17.54 -12.25
N ASP A 152 -3.15 -17.98 -11.00
CA ASP A 152 -3.83 -17.30 -9.89
C ASP A 152 -3.13 -15.97 -9.59
N ILE A 153 -1.79 -15.92 -9.65
CA ILE A 153 -1.03 -14.66 -9.51
C ILE A 153 -1.45 -13.64 -10.57
N PHE A 154 -1.50 -14.04 -11.84
CA PHE A 154 -1.93 -13.13 -12.93
C PHE A 154 -3.36 -12.64 -12.74
N HIS A 155 -4.25 -13.49 -12.23
CA HIS A 155 -5.63 -13.09 -11.94
C HIS A 155 -5.69 -12.06 -10.82
N VAL A 156 -4.96 -12.26 -9.72
CA VAL A 156 -4.89 -11.29 -8.62
C VAL A 156 -4.29 -9.97 -9.09
N PHE A 157 -3.19 -10.04 -9.84
CA PHE A 157 -2.53 -8.85 -10.37
C PHE A 157 -3.46 -8.06 -11.32
N GLY A 158 -4.12 -8.75 -12.26
CA GLY A 158 -5.07 -8.13 -13.18
C GLY A 158 -6.22 -7.42 -12.48
N ASP A 159 -6.82 -8.05 -11.46
CA ASP A 159 -7.89 -7.45 -10.67
C ASP A 159 -7.41 -6.19 -9.92
N LEU A 160 -6.23 -6.24 -9.29
CA LEU A 160 -5.67 -5.10 -8.58
C LEU A 160 -5.30 -3.95 -9.52
N MET A 161 -4.73 -4.25 -10.69
CA MET A 161 -4.43 -3.24 -11.70
C MET A 161 -5.69 -2.56 -12.21
N LEU A 162 -6.76 -3.33 -12.47
CA LEU A 162 -8.05 -2.76 -12.88
C LEU A 162 -8.60 -1.81 -11.81
N ILE A 163 -8.60 -2.22 -10.54
CA ILE A 163 -9.06 -1.37 -9.44
C ILE A 163 -8.17 -0.14 -9.29
N MET A 164 -6.85 -0.28 -9.41
CA MET A 164 -5.93 0.85 -9.35
C MET A 164 -6.23 1.88 -10.44
N VAL A 165 -6.46 1.45 -11.68
CA VAL A 165 -6.83 2.36 -12.79
C VAL A 165 -8.16 3.06 -12.51
N LEU A 166 -9.16 2.36 -11.96
CA LEU A 166 -10.43 2.95 -11.57
C LEU A 166 -10.27 4.00 -10.46
N LEU A 167 -9.44 3.71 -9.45
CA LEU A 167 -9.13 4.63 -8.36
C LEU A 167 -8.43 5.89 -8.87
N ILE A 168 -7.44 5.73 -9.76
CA ILE A 168 -6.77 6.85 -10.42
C ILE A 168 -7.79 7.69 -11.21
N GLY A 169 -8.67 7.05 -11.98
CA GLY A 169 -9.72 7.74 -12.72
C GLY A 169 -10.67 8.53 -11.81
N ALA A 170 -11.08 7.96 -10.67
CA ALA A 170 -11.92 8.63 -9.69
C ALA A 170 -11.20 9.84 -9.05
N THR A 171 -9.92 9.70 -8.72
CA THR A 171 -9.10 10.81 -8.18
C THR A 171 -8.94 11.94 -9.19
N LEU A 172 -8.68 11.62 -10.46
CA LEU A 172 -8.58 12.63 -11.52
C LEU A 172 -9.90 13.37 -11.72
N LEU A 173 -11.03 12.65 -11.70
CA LEU A 173 -12.35 13.26 -11.79
C LEU A 173 -12.63 14.16 -10.59
N PHE A 174 -12.29 13.72 -9.37
CA PHE A 174 -12.43 14.53 -8.16
C PHE A 174 -11.59 15.82 -8.20
N LEU A 175 -10.36 15.75 -8.70
CA LEU A 175 -9.48 16.92 -8.83
C LEU A 175 -9.94 17.91 -9.91
N SER A 176 -10.74 17.45 -10.87
CA SER A 176 -11.29 18.30 -11.96
C SER A 176 -12.56 19.08 -11.57
N LEU A 177 -13.18 18.75 -10.43
CA LEU A 177 -14.34 19.44 -9.84
C LEU A 177 -13.88 20.53 -8.88
#